data_AF-A0A925HR92-F1
#
_entry.id   AF-A0A925HR92-F1
#
_cell.length_a   1.000
_cell.length_b   1.000
_cell.length_c   1.000
_cell.angle_alpha   90.00
_cell.angle_beta   90.00
_cell.angle_gamma   90.00
#
_symmetry.space_group_name_H-M   'P 1'
#
loop_
_entity.id
_entity.type
_entity.pdbx_description
1 polymer ?
#
loop_
_entity_poly.entity_id
_entity_poly.type
_entity_poly.pdbx_seq_one_letter_code
_entity_poly.pdbx_strand_id
1 'polypeptide(L)'
;MPSLLSALRSTSMRALLLGAGLIVLTIAGVRLTDRADARRAVRAALADGARFDDSLTTAVRGSASARLPFAAAIAMSYFARLETGLGSPFRLVDLARTDPRLPIVWRTRVANALLARLVNDRRAMRALPQAFDVALISDSGAGTALVRVVDSVMALEGDSPLALDAIRIAAAQASARGVLRAGAVPLLDATALLAFDRVRARRDVERAITAASRGDGDLLQVIATWRTERRFAVERPLLADVTPSPRRIASRVRPMLAAIELAARTRDSLYVERPLAAPMPASAANAMALLISVRTRPAQPQVRLSVLDAVVVAADRRAASAPRVNQMLLSASNEETLIMALATSARDTTLGPMAAAATLLATQGMRTLSQEAPFHPGTLALRPDVVAARLGLASLTFGRDVPASWQPYYAREFASAVDALRTVFPRASFVGLNVRFGDRVLSGALAVHDPRTRTLTLPLATGFGAVGHELMHDLDWQSARDYAGREGTYATDNAWRGSRTQPIAAPLARLAEFVPVGLTTAAYAVEARRPAEL
;
A
#
# COMPACT_ATOMS: atom_id res chain seq x y z
N MET A 1 28.07 62.53 47.23
CA MET A 1 28.73 61.40 46.54
C MET A 1 27.72 60.37 45.99
N PRO A 2 26.98 60.62 44.88
CA PRO A 2 26.15 59.58 44.24
C PRO A 2 26.54 59.23 42.79
N SER A 3 27.56 59.87 42.18
CA SER A 3 27.84 59.71 40.73
C SER A 3 28.79 58.56 40.35
N LEU A 4 29.64 58.07 41.26
CA LEU A 4 30.61 57.01 40.97
C LEU A 4 30.00 55.60 41.00
N LEU A 5 29.00 55.37 41.85
CA LEU A 5 28.31 54.07 41.96
C LEU A 5 27.34 53.81 40.80
N SER A 6 26.78 54.86 40.15
CA SER A 6 25.94 54.68 38.95
C SER A 6 26.77 54.41 37.70
N ALA A 7 27.95 55.06 37.57
CA ALA A 7 28.88 54.86 36.47
C ALA A 7 29.43 53.43 36.45
N LEU A 8 29.87 52.91 37.60
CA LEU A 8 30.37 51.54 37.77
C LEU A 8 29.29 50.46 37.54
N ARG A 9 28.04 50.72 37.93
CA ARG A 9 26.90 49.84 37.59
C ARG A 9 26.61 49.83 36.09
N SER A 10 26.77 50.96 35.40
CA SER A 10 26.53 51.05 33.95
C SER A 10 27.59 50.30 33.12
N THR A 11 28.86 50.32 33.53
CA THR A 11 29.94 49.61 32.84
C THR A 11 29.86 48.10 33.03
N SER A 12 29.56 47.64 34.25
CA SER A 12 29.37 46.21 34.53
C SER A 12 28.14 45.63 33.81
N MET A 13 27.04 46.41 33.70
CA MET A 13 25.85 45.99 32.97
C MET A 13 26.10 45.95 31.44
N ARG A 14 26.86 46.90 30.89
CA ARG A 14 27.28 46.88 29.47
C ARG A 14 28.20 45.71 29.15
N ALA A 15 29.14 45.37 30.04
CA ALA A 15 30.04 44.22 29.87
C ALA A 15 29.28 42.89 29.91
N LEU A 16 28.29 42.74 30.82
CA LEU A 16 27.39 41.59 30.87
C LEU A 16 26.54 41.46 29.61
N LEU A 17 25.98 42.56 29.10
CA LEU A 17 25.19 42.56 27.86
C LEU A 17 26.03 42.24 26.62
N LEU A 18 27.28 42.75 26.55
CA LEU A 18 28.21 42.42 25.47
C LEU A 18 28.68 40.96 25.54
N GLY A 19 28.97 40.44 26.74
CA GLY A 19 29.31 39.04 26.95
C GLY A 19 28.16 38.09 26.59
N ALA A 20 26.94 38.41 27.01
CA ALA A 20 25.74 37.66 26.64
C ALA A 20 25.48 37.72 25.12
N GLY A 21 25.66 38.90 24.50
CA GLY A 21 25.56 39.07 23.05
C GLY A 21 26.57 38.23 22.27
N LEU A 22 27.83 38.18 22.73
CA LEU A 22 28.88 37.35 22.11
C LEU A 22 28.54 35.86 22.22
N ILE A 23 28.09 35.39 23.39
CA ILE A 23 27.68 33.99 23.60
C ILE A 23 26.50 33.63 22.68
N VAL A 24 25.49 34.50 22.58
CA VAL A 24 24.35 34.29 21.68
C VAL A 24 24.81 34.24 20.22
N LEU A 25 25.74 35.11 19.80
CA LEU A 25 26.31 35.09 18.45
C LEU A 25 27.16 33.86 18.18
N THR A 26 27.95 33.37 19.14
CA THR A 26 28.73 32.13 19.00
C THR A 26 27.81 30.91 18.91
N ILE A 27 26.79 30.80 19.76
CA ILE A 27 25.79 29.72 19.70
C ILE A 27 25.02 29.79 18.37
N ALA A 28 24.67 30.99 17.90
CA ALA A 28 24.04 31.18 16.61
C ALA A 28 24.97 30.77 15.45
N GLY A 29 26.26 31.13 15.51
CA GLY A 29 27.27 30.76 14.53
C GLY A 29 27.50 29.25 14.44
N VAL A 30 27.67 28.57 15.58
CA VAL A 30 27.80 27.11 15.66
C VAL A 30 26.56 26.44 15.04
N ARG A 31 25.35 26.84 15.47
CA ARG A 31 24.10 26.31 14.91
C ARG A 31 23.94 26.57 13.41
N LEU A 32 24.47 27.66 12.88
CA LEU A 32 24.44 27.94 11.44
C LEU A 32 25.40 27.02 10.67
N THR A 33 26.60 26.77 11.21
CA THR A 33 27.58 25.86 10.62
C THR A 33 27.09 24.40 10.65
N ASP A 34 26.60 23.92 11.79
CA ASP A 34 26.02 22.57 11.92
C ASP A 34 24.88 22.34 10.92
N ARG A 35 23.99 23.33 10.76
CA ARG A 35 22.90 23.27 9.77
C ARG A 35 23.40 23.28 8.33
N ALA A 36 24.47 24.01 8.04
CA ALA A 36 25.07 23.99 6.71
C ALA A 36 25.69 22.62 6.40
N ASP A 37 26.33 21.99 7.38
CA ASP A 37 26.88 20.64 7.29
C ASP A 37 25.79 19.58 7.14
N ALA A 38 24.74 19.63 7.95
CA ALA A 38 23.58 18.75 7.82
C ALA A 38 22.95 18.84 6.42
N ARG A 39 22.75 20.07 5.90
CA ARG A 39 22.26 20.29 4.52
C ARG A 39 23.22 19.76 3.45
N ARG A 40 24.53 19.83 3.67
CA ARG A 40 25.53 19.25 2.76
C ARG A 40 25.43 17.72 2.78
N ALA A 41 25.34 17.12 3.96
CA ALA A 41 25.23 15.67 4.15
C ALA A 41 23.98 15.11 3.46
N VAL A 42 22.80 15.72 3.66
CA VAL A 42 21.55 15.29 3.01
C VAL A 42 21.67 15.37 1.48
N ARG A 43 22.20 16.48 0.94
CA ARG A 43 22.41 16.64 -0.51
C ARG A 43 23.41 15.62 -1.07
N ALA A 44 24.50 15.36 -0.36
CA ALA A 44 25.50 14.37 -0.76
C ALA A 44 24.90 12.96 -0.79
N ALA A 45 24.11 12.59 0.22
CA ALA A 45 23.45 11.28 0.28
C ALA A 45 22.45 11.08 -0.87
N LEU A 46 21.61 12.08 -1.17
CA LEU A 46 20.67 12.03 -2.30
C LEU A 46 21.40 11.99 -3.65
N ALA A 47 22.47 12.78 -3.81
CA ALA A 47 23.29 12.76 -5.03
C ALA A 47 24.02 11.42 -5.22
N ASP A 48 24.51 10.79 -4.14
CA ASP A 48 25.09 9.45 -4.20
C ASP A 48 24.05 8.40 -4.60
N GLY A 49 22.85 8.45 -4.01
CA GLY A 49 21.73 7.59 -4.39
C GLY A 49 21.34 7.74 -5.86
N ALA A 50 21.22 8.98 -6.36
CA ALA A 50 20.90 9.24 -7.76
C ALA A 50 21.98 8.68 -8.72
N ARG A 51 23.27 8.92 -8.42
CA ARG A 51 24.37 8.36 -9.23
C ARG A 51 24.39 6.84 -9.20
N PHE A 52 24.10 6.23 -8.04
CA PHE A 52 24.01 4.79 -7.92
C PHE A 52 22.88 4.23 -8.80
N ASP A 53 21.69 4.82 -8.75
CA ASP A 53 20.56 4.44 -9.61
C ASP A 53 20.91 4.55 -11.11
N ASP A 54 21.43 5.70 -11.54
CA ASP A 54 21.81 5.92 -12.92
C ASP A 54 22.86 4.91 -13.40
N SER A 55 23.89 4.66 -12.58
CA SER A 55 24.95 3.69 -12.90
C SER A 55 24.41 2.27 -13.00
N LEU A 56 23.54 1.86 -12.06
CA LEU A 56 22.97 0.53 -12.02
C LEU A 56 21.99 0.31 -13.18
N THR A 57 21.10 1.27 -13.42
CA THR A 57 20.13 1.23 -14.52
C THR A 57 20.85 1.15 -15.87
N THR A 58 21.93 1.92 -16.05
CA THR A 58 22.75 1.88 -17.27
C THR A 58 23.42 0.52 -17.44
N ALA A 59 24.08 0.01 -16.38
CA ALA A 59 24.75 -1.28 -16.42
C ALA A 59 23.79 -2.44 -16.72
N VAL A 60 22.61 -2.47 -16.07
CA VAL A 60 21.58 -3.50 -16.27
C VAL A 60 21.03 -3.46 -17.70
N ARG A 61 20.75 -2.27 -18.24
CA ARG A 61 20.21 -2.11 -19.61
C ARG A 61 21.23 -2.45 -20.70
N GLY A 62 22.51 -2.20 -20.46
CA GLY A 62 23.60 -2.62 -21.36
C GLY A 62 23.88 -4.13 -21.33
N SER A 63 23.44 -4.83 -20.30
CA SER A 63 23.75 -6.25 -20.04
C SER A 63 22.71 -7.21 -20.63
N ALA A 64 22.38 -7.09 -21.92
CA ALA A 64 21.30 -7.84 -22.58
C ALA A 64 21.44 -9.39 -22.49
N SER A 65 22.63 -9.90 -22.15
CA SER A 65 22.95 -11.34 -22.11
C SER A 65 23.83 -11.77 -20.91
N ALA A 66 24.23 -10.86 -20.02
CA ALA A 66 25.10 -11.21 -18.89
C ALA A 66 24.30 -11.71 -17.67
N ARG A 67 24.86 -12.66 -16.91
CA ARG A 67 24.34 -13.07 -15.60
C ARG A 67 24.36 -11.86 -14.67
N LEU A 68 23.19 -11.27 -14.45
CA LEU A 68 23.05 -10.13 -13.55
C LEU A 68 23.28 -10.57 -12.10
N PRO A 69 24.08 -9.86 -11.29
CA PRO A 69 24.18 -10.13 -9.86
C PRO A 69 22.80 -10.03 -9.19
N PHE A 70 22.49 -10.94 -8.25
CA PHE A 70 21.20 -10.91 -7.55
C PHE A 70 20.95 -9.59 -6.82
N ALA A 71 21.98 -8.98 -6.24
CA ALA A 71 21.87 -7.68 -5.59
C ALA A 71 21.39 -6.58 -6.56
N ALA A 72 21.85 -6.60 -7.81
CA ALA A 72 21.38 -5.71 -8.87
C ALA A 72 19.91 -5.97 -9.21
N ALA A 73 19.53 -7.24 -9.32
CA ALA A 73 18.14 -7.63 -9.60
C ALA A 73 17.19 -7.15 -8.49
N ILE A 74 17.59 -7.32 -7.22
CA ILE A 74 16.82 -6.88 -6.06
C ILE A 74 16.70 -5.36 -6.04
N ALA A 75 17.79 -4.62 -6.22
CA ALA A 75 17.76 -3.16 -6.28
C ALA A 75 16.86 -2.65 -7.42
N MET A 76 16.94 -3.25 -8.61
CA MET A 76 16.04 -2.94 -9.72
C MET A 76 14.57 -3.23 -9.39
N SER A 77 14.28 -4.29 -8.62
CA SER A 77 12.91 -4.57 -8.18
C SER A 77 12.37 -3.51 -7.21
N TYR A 78 13.22 -2.92 -6.34
CA TYR A 78 12.83 -1.78 -5.50
C TYR A 78 12.50 -0.55 -6.35
N PHE A 79 13.33 -0.25 -7.34
CA PHE A 79 13.14 0.89 -8.23
C PHE A 79 11.87 0.76 -9.08
N ALA A 80 11.61 -0.43 -9.61
CA ALA A 80 10.41 -0.70 -10.39
C ALA A 80 9.14 -0.64 -9.55
N ARG A 81 9.16 -1.16 -8.31
CA ARG A 81 8.05 -1.01 -7.35
C ARG A 81 7.74 0.46 -7.06
N LEU A 82 8.76 1.28 -6.83
CA LEU A 82 8.56 2.73 -6.63
C LEU A 82 7.99 3.40 -7.88
N GLU A 83 8.47 3.04 -9.06
CA GLU A 83 8.03 3.58 -10.34
C GLU A 83 6.54 3.30 -10.61
N THR A 84 6.04 2.11 -10.27
CA THR A 84 4.62 1.75 -10.42
C THR A 84 3.75 2.08 -9.20
N GLY A 85 4.36 2.60 -8.13
CA GLY A 85 3.70 2.81 -6.83
C GLY A 85 3.32 1.53 -6.08
N LEU A 86 3.89 0.39 -6.45
CA LEU A 86 3.57 -0.89 -5.84
C LEU A 86 4.24 -0.98 -4.45
N GLY A 87 3.49 -0.56 -3.44
CA GLY A 87 3.93 -0.42 -2.06
C GLY A 87 4.30 1.02 -1.71
N SER A 88 4.13 1.40 -0.44
CA SER A 88 4.47 2.76 0.01
C SER A 88 5.97 3.08 -0.22
N PRO A 89 6.31 4.28 -0.71
CA PRO A 89 7.70 4.70 -0.92
C PRO A 89 8.55 4.60 0.35
N PHE A 90 8.04 5.03 1.50
CA PHE A 90 8.81 5.02 2.75
C PHE A 90 8.90 3.61 3.34
N ARG A 91 7.89 2.75 3.10
CA ARG A 91 7.99 1.30 3.34
C ARG A 91 9.07 0.65 2.49
N LEU A 92 9.19 1.01 1.22
CA LEU A 92 10.24 0.51 0.34
C LEU A 92 11.63 0.94 0.81
N VAL A 93 11.77 2.17 1.33
CA VAL A 93 13.03 2.66 1.93
C VAL A 93 13.43 1.80 3.13
N ASP A 94 12.52 1.56 4.08
CA ASP A 94 12.82 0.71 5.25
C ASP A 94 13.10 -0.75 4.87
N LEU A 95 12.34 -1.29 3.91
CA LEU A 95 12.58 -2.62 3.37
C LEU A 95 13.99 -2.70 2.77
N ALA A 96 14.40 -1.73 1.96
CA ALA A 96 15.73 -1.72 1.33
C ALA A 96 16.87 -1.60 2.37
N ARG A 97 16.67 -0.78 3.42
CA ARG A 97 17.64 -0.62 4.51
C ARG A 97 17.91 -1.90 5.29
N THR A 98 16.92 -2.77 5.36
CA THR A 98 16.95 -3.99 6.20
C THR A 98 17.06 -5.27 5.40
N ASP A 99 17.03 -5.23 4.06
CA ASP A 99 17.00 -6.43 3.22
C ASP A 99 18.32 -7.22 3.33
N PRO A 100 18.31 -8.42 3.93
CA PRO A 100 19.52 -9.23 4.09
C PRO A 100 20.08 -9.74 2.76
N ARG A 101 19.27 -9.72 1.70
CA ARG A 101 19.67 -10.13 0.34
C ARG A 101 20.50 -9.05 -0.38
N LEU A 102 20.50 -7.82 0.14
CA LEU A 102 21.36 -6.74 -0.34
C LEU A 102 22.65 -6.66 0.50
N PRO A 103 23.82 -6.43 -0.15
CA PRO A 103 25.05 -6.07 0.54
C PRO A 103 24.83 -4.85 1.44
N ILE A 104 25.45 -4.80 2.62
CA ILE A 104 25.25 -3.73 3.62
C ILE A 104 25.43 -2.34 3.00
N VAL A 105 26.48 -2.16 2.18
CA VAL A 105 26.77 -0.90 1.47
C VAL A 105 25.66 -0.51 0.48
N TRP A 106 25.02 -1.49 -0.14
CA TRP A 106 23.95 -1.26 -1.12
C TRP A 106 22.63 -0.86 -0.45
N ARG A 107 22.35 -1.32 0.77
CA ARG A 107 21.09 -1.02 1.48
C ARG A 107 20.87 0.49 1.60
N THR A 108 21.88 1.21 2.08
CA THR A 108 21.85 2.68 2.20
C THR A 108 21.75 3.36 0.84
N ARG A 109 22.49 2.89 -0.17
CA ARG A 109 22.46 3.47 -1.53
C ARG A 109 21.11 3.28 -2.22
N VAL A 110 20.52 2.09 -2.13
CA VAL A 110 19.18 1.79 -2.67
C VAL A 110 18.13 2.65 -1.95
N ALA A 111 18.20 2.76 -0.63
CA ALA A 111 17.31 3.62 0.14
C ALA A 111 17.39 5.11 -0.29
N ASN A 112 18.61 5.65 -0.41
CA ASN A 112 18.81 7.02 -0.89
C ASN A 112 18.41 7.20 -2.36
N ALA A 113 18.61 6.19 -3.21
CA ALA A 113 18.16 6.21 -4.60
C ALA A 113 16.64 6.28 -4.70
N LEU A 114 15.89 5.54 -3.88
CA LEU A 114 14.43 5.63 -3.81
C LEU A 114 13.98 7.05 -3.43
N LEU A 115 14.61 7.66 -2.42
CA LEU A 115 14.32 9.03 -2.01
C LEU A 115 14.68 10.05 -3.11
N ALA A 116 15.83 9.89 -3.77
CA ALA A 116 16.24 10.74 -4.88
C ALA A 116 15.27 10.65 -6.07
N ARG A 117 14.73 9.46 -6.36
CA ARG A 117 13.68 9.27 -7.39
C ARG A 117 12.39 10.03 -7.05
N LEU A 118 11.98 10.02 -5.78
CA LEU A 118 10.81 10.79 -5.31
C LEU A 118 11.01 12.29 -5.45
N VAL A 119 12.19 12.80 -5.06
CA VAL A 119 12.53 14.23 -5.15
C VAL A 119 12.55 14.71 -6.60
N ASN A 120 13.13 13.91 -7.51
CA ASN A 120 13.34 14.29 -8.90
C ASN A 120 12.12 14.05 -9.82
N ASP A 121 11.07 13.38 -9.34
CA ASP A 121 9.78 13.10 -10.01
C ASP A 121 9.88 12.50 -11.44
N ARG A 122 11.03 11.92 -11.82
CA ARG A 122 11.25 11.54 -13.23
C ARG A 122 10.34 10.42 -13.69
N ARG A 123 9.99 9.47 -12.80
CA ARG A 123 9.10 8.32 -13.09
C ARG A 123 8.38 7.73 -11.86
N ALA A 124 8.57 8.27 -10.66
CA ALA A 124 8.04 7.64 -9.45
C ALA A 124 6.52 7.65 -9.43
N MET A 125 5.91 6.51 -9.04
CA MET A 125 4.48 6.39 -8.75
C MET A 125 3.58 6.84 -9.91
N ARG A 126 3.81 6.28 -11.12
CA ARG A 126 3.02 6.56 -12.32
C ARG A 126 2.27 5.31 -12.78
N ALA A 127 0.99 5.50 -13.13
CA ALA A 127 0.20 4.45 -13.76
C ALA A 127 0.73 4.17 -15.17
N LEU A 128 0.80 2.90 -15.55
CA LEU A 128 1.12 2.51 -16.91
C LEU A 128 -0.15 2.65 -17.76
N PRO A 129 -0.16 3.48 -18.83
CA PRO A 129 -1.35 3.70 -19.65
C PRO A 129 -1.98 2.41 -20.19
N GLN A 130 -1.15 1.41 -20.51
CA GLN A 130 -1.57 0.10 -21.01
C GLN A 130 -2.45 -0.71 -20.04
N ALA A 131 -2.54 -0.31 -18.76
CA ALA A 131 -3.52 -0.88 -17.83
C ALA A 131 -4.97 -0.68 -18.33
N PHE A 132 -5.23 0.44 -19.02
CA PHE A 132 -6.56 0.75 -19.56
C PHE A 132 -6.90 -0.09 -20.80
N ASP A 133 -5.92 -0.64 -21.51
CA ASP A 133 -6.16 -1.47 -22.72
C ASP A 133 -6.93 -2.76 -22.39
N VAL A 134 -6.91 -3.19 -21.13
CA VAL A 134 -7.71 -4.33 -20.63
C VAL A 134 -9.20 -4.01 -20.62
N ALA A 135 -9.57 -2.76 -20.32
CA ALA A 135 -10.96 -2.32 -20.17
C ALA A 135 -11.48 -1.53 -21.38
N LEU A 136 -10.59 -0.95 -22.19
CA LEU A 136 -10.92 -0.18 -23.39
C LEU A 136 -10.55 -1.04 -24.61
N ILE A 137 -11.54 -1.45 -25.40
CA ILE A 137 -11.30 -2.27 -26.59
C ILE A 137 -10.53 -1.42 -27.62
N SER A 138 -9.22 -1.67 -27.73
CA SER A 138 -8.31 -1.34 -28.83
C SER A 138 -8.43 0.08 -29.42
N ASP A 139 -8.06 1.11 -28.63
CA ASP A 139 -7.63 2.42 -29.14
C ASP A 139 -6.51 2.93 -28.21
N SER A 140 -5.25 2.78 -28.64
CA SER A 140 -4.03 2.93 -27.80
C SER A 140 -3.79 4.33 -27.22
N GLY A 141 -4.55 5.34 -27.64
CA GLY A 141 -4.41 6.73 -27.17
C GLY A 141 -5.22 7.07 -25.91
N ALA A 142 -6.32 6.35 -25.65
CA ALA A 142 -7.27 6.71 -24.60
C ALA A 142 -6.67 6.54 -23.19
N GLY A 143 -5.94 5.46 -22.93
CA GLY A 143 -5.25 5.24 -21.65
C GLY A 143 -4.26 6.35 -21.32
N THR A 144 -3.43 6.75 -22.28
CA THR A 144 -2.47 7.86 -22.10
C THR A 144 -3.19 9.19 -21.89
N ALA A 145 -4.27 9.46 -22.62
CA ALA A 145 -5.09 10.66 -22.42
C ALA A 145 -5.72 10.70 -21.01
N LEU A 146 -6.26 9.57 -20.53
CA LEU A 146 -6.86 9.48 -19.19
C LEU A 146 -5.83 9.69 -18.08
N VAL A 147 -4.65 9.07 -18.18
CA VAL A 147 -3.54 9.31 -17.24
C VAL A 147 -3.11 10.78 -17.25
N ARG A 148 -3.03 11.42 -18.43
CA ARG A 148 -2.72 12.86 -18.54
C ARG A 148 -3.78 13.75 -17.90
N VAL A 149 -5.07 13.43 -18.03
CA VAL A 149 -6.16 14.16 -17.35
C VAL A 149 -5.95 14.10 -15.84
N VAL A 150 -5.73 12.90 -15.29
CA VAL A 150 -5.48 12.72 -13.85
C VAL A 150 -4.24 13.48 -13.40
N ASP A 151 -3.11 13.34 -14.10
CA ASP A 151 -1.86 14.04 -13.78
C ASP A 151 -2.05 15.56 -13.79
N SER A 152 -2.79 16.09 -14.76
CA SER A 152 -3.08 17.53 -14.87
C SER A 152 -3.94 18.03 -13.71
N VAL A 153 -4.95 17.26 -13.32
CA VAL A 153 -5.80 17.58 -12.17
C VAL A 153 -4.99 17.59 -10.88
N MET A 154 -4.16 16.57 -10.65
CA MET A 154 -3.34 16.49 -9.44
C MET A 154 -2.22 17.53 -9.41
N ALA A 155 -1.71 17.96 -10.56
CA ALA A 155 -0.78 19.08 -10.64
C ALA A 155 -1.43 20.40 -10.20
N LEU A 156 -2.72 20.60 -10.49
CA LEU A 156 -3.48 21.81 -10.13
C LEU A 156 -4.03 21.77 -8.70
N GLU A 157 -4.66 20.66 -8.30
CA GLU A 157 -5.39 20.54 -7.03
C GLU A 157 -4.54 19.91 -5.91
N GLY A 158 -3.36 19.37 -6.24
CA GLY A 158 -2.47 18.72 -5.28
C GLY A 158 -3.04 17.43 -4.70
N ASP A 159 -2.96 17.28 -3.38
CA ASP A 159 -3.46 16.13 -2.61
C ASP A 159 -4.85 16.40 -1.99
N SER A 160 -5.71 17.11 -2.73
CA SER A 160 -7.07 17.45 -2.32
C SER A 160 -8.02 16.24 -2.45
N PRO A 161 -8.64 15.75 -1.35
CA PRO A 161 -9.60 14.65 -1.43
C PRO A 161 -10.80 14.95 -2.34
N LEU A 162 -11.16 16.23 -2.48
CA LEU A 162 -12.18 16.71 -3.43
C LEU A 162 -11.91 16.27 -4.87
N ALA A 163 -10.65 16.28 -5.30
CA ALA A 163 -10.28 15.94 -6.66
C ALA A 163 -10.46 14.44 -6.92
N LEU A 164 -10.12 13.60 -5.93
CA LEU A 164 -10.37 12.15 -5.99
C LEU A 164 -11.86 11.83 -6.13
N ASP A 165 -12.69 12.40 -5.26
CA ASP A 165 -14.14 12.18 -5.30
C ASP A 165 -14.75 12.68 -6.61
N ALA A 166 -14.33 13.85 -7.09
CA ALA A 166 -14.80 14.40 -8.35
C ALA A 166 -14.42 13.51 -9.55
N ILE A 167 -13.20 12.97 -9.60
CA ILE A 167 -12.78 12.01 -10.64
C ILE A 167 -13.62 10.74 -10.57
N ARG A 168 -13.82 10.17 -9.37
CA ARG A 168 -14.60 8.94 -9.18
C ARG A 168 -16.05 9.12 -9.64
N ILE A 169 -16.71 10.21 -9.24
CA ILE A 169 -18.09 10.49 -9.65
C ILE A 169 -18.17 10.77 -11.15
N ALA A 170 -17.23 11.55 -11.70
CA ALA A 170 -17.19 11.84 -13.13
C ALA A 170 -16.95 10.56 -13.96
N ALA A 171 -16.07 9.66 -13.52
CA ALA A 171 -15.83 8.37 -14.15
C ALA A 171 -17.09 7.50 -14.16
N ALA A 172 -17.79 7.41 -13.02
CA ALA A 172 -19.06 6.69 -12.92
C ALA A 172 -20.13 7.28 -13.84
N GLN A 173 -20.23 8.61 -13.94
CA GLN A 173 -21.15 9.28 -14.84
C GLN A 173 -20.79 9.06 -16.32
N ALA A 174 -19.51 9.11 -16.68
CA ALA A 174 -19.04 8.79 -18.03
C ALA A 174 -19.38 7.33 -18.39
N SER A 175 -19.27 6.41 -17.42
CA SER A 175 -19.67 5.02 -17.61
C SER A 175 -21.18 4.87 -17.78
N ALA A 176 -21.99 5.55 -16.97
CA ALA A 176 -23.45 5.54 -17.08
C ALA A 176 -23.94 6.10 -18.43
N ARG A 177 -23.16 7.01 -19.03
CA ARG A 177 -23.42 7.57 -20.37
C ARG A 177 -22.88 6.70 -21.52
N GLY A 178 -22.26 5.56 -21.21
CA GLY A 178 -21.66 4.67 -22.21
C GLY A 178 -20.37 5.20 -22.86
N VAL A 179 -19.77 6.27 -22.33
CA VAL A 179 -18.50 6.81 -22.83
C VAL A 179 -17.32 5.99 -22.30
N LEU A 180 -17.40 5.54 -21.04
CA LEU A 180 -16.47 4.58 -20.46
C LEU A 180 -17.15 3.23 -20.26
N ARG A 181 -16.37 2.14 -20.36
CA ARG A 181 -16.82 0.83 -19.88
C ARG A 181 -16.79 0.79 -18.36
N ALA A 182 -17.65 -0.02 -17.75
CA ALA A 182 -17.69 -0.21 -16.31
C ALA A 182 -16.33 -0.64 -15.72
N GLY A 183 -15.57 -1.49 -16.44
CA GLY A 183 -14.24 -1.92 -16.03
C GLY A 183 -13.17 -0.82 -16.03
N ALA A 184 -13.36 0.28 -16.77
CA ALA A 184 -12.41 1.39 -16.80
C ALA A 184 -12.54 2.30 -15.56
N VAL A 185 -13.70 2.31 -14.90
CA VAL A 185 -13.96 3.11 -13.68
C VAL A 185 -12.99 2.77 -12.54
N PRO A 186 -12.84 1.50 -12.10
CA PRO A 186 -11.89 1.16 -11.04
C PRO A 186 -10.43 1.45 -11.42
N LEU A 187 -10.05 1.32 -12.70
CA LEU A 187 -8.70 1.66 -13.17
C LEU A 187 -8.43 3.17 -13.10
N LEU A 188 -9.44 3.98 -13.42
CA LEU A 188 -9.33 5.44 -13.32
C LEU A 188 -9.28 5.92 -11.87
N ASP A 189 -10.06 5.29 -10.98
CA ASP A 189 -9.99 5.51 -9.53
C ASP A 189 -8.60 5.18 -8.97
N ALA A 190 -8.05 4.00 -9.32
CA ALA A 190 -6.70 3.59 -8.92
C ALA A 190 -5.62 4.54 -9.45
N THR A 191 -5.77 5.04 -10.69
CA THR A 191 -4.86 6.02 -11.30
C THR A 191 -4.89 7.35 -10.55
N ALA A 192 -6.08 7.85 -10.22
CA ALA A 192 -6.26 9.07 -9.45
C ALA A 192 -5.64 8.96 -8.05
N LEU A 193 -5.87 7.82 -7.40
CA LEU A 193 -5.33 7.53 -6.08
C LEU A 193 -3.80 7.47 -6.07
N LEU A 194 -3.19 6.83 -7.08
CA LEU A 194 -1.75 6.77 -7.23
C LEU A 194 -1.14 8.15 -7.46
N ALA A 195 -1.75 8.97 -8.33
CA ALA A 195 -1.28 10.33 -8.59
C ALA A 195 -1.40 11.22 -7.34
N PHE A 196 -2.45 11.05 -6.54
CA PHE A 196 -2.62 11.71 -5.26
C PHE A 196 -1.53 11.29 -4.25
N ASP A 197 -1.25 9.99 -4.15
CA ASP A 197 -0.18 9.48 -3.28
C ASP A 197 1.20 9.96 -3.71
N ARG A 198 1.45 10.11 -5.02
CA ARG A 198 2.69 10.71 -5.54
C ARG A 198 2.88 12.13 -5.02
N VAL A 199 1.82 12.96 -5.03
CA VAL A 199 1.89 14.34 -4.49
C VAL A 199 2.19 14.32 -2.99
N ARG A 200 1.52 13.45 -2.22
CA ARG A 200 1.76 13.31 -0.78
C ARG A 200 3.18 12.85 -0.47
N ALA A 201 3.66 11.82 -1.19
CA ALA A 201 5.01 11.28 -1.03
C ALA A 201 6.08 12.35 -1.29
N ARG A 202 5.89 13.19 -2.31
CA ARG A 202 6.80 14.31 -2.61
C ARG A 202 6.86 15.33 -1.47
N ARG A 203 5.70 15.78 -0.99
CA ARG A 203 5.65 16.70 0.15
C ARG A 203 6.24 16.09 1.41
N ASP A 204 5.98 14.82 1.65
CA ASP A 204 6.51 14.06 2.77
C ASP A 204 8.05 13.97 2.74
N VAL A 205 8.65 13.68 1.58
CA VAL A 205 10.12 13.64 1.46
C VAL A 205 10.74 15.04 1.57
N GLU A 206 10.10 16.07 1.02
CA GLU A 206 10.55 17.47 1.19
C GLU A 206 10.54 17.90 2.66
N ARG A 207 9.49 17.52 3.41
CA ARG A 207 9.41 17.73 4.86
C ARG A 207 10.50 16.97 5.60
N ALA A 208 10.76 15.72 5.23
CA ALA A 208 11.80 14.90 5.85
C ALA A 208 13.21 15.46 5.58
N ILE A 209 13.49 15.91 4.34
CA ILE A 209 14.74 16.59 3.96
C ILE A 209 14.93 17.85 4.80
N THR A 210 13.86 18.64 4.96
CA THR A 210 13.90 19.86 5.77
C THR A 210 14.18 19.54 7.24
N ALA A 211 13.58 18.49 7.78
CA ALA A 211 13.81 18.05 9.15
C ALA A 211 15.25 17.54 9.36
N ALA A 212 15.74 16.67 8.48
CA ALA A 212 17.11 16.15 8.52
C ALA A 212 18.14 17.28 8.39
N SER A 213 17.88 18.26 7.53
CA SER A 213 18.71 19.46 7.33
C SER A 213 18.74 20.43 8.51
N ARG A 214 17.85 20.27 9.50
CA ARG A 214 17.81 21.05 10.74
C ARG A 214 18.43 20.33 11.94
N GLY A 215 18.56 19.00 11.85
CA GLY A 215 19.21 18.14 12.83
C GLY A 215 20.59 17.68 12.32
N ASP A 216 20.88 16.39 12.46
CA ASP A 216 22.22 15.82 12.23
C ASP A 216 22.52 15.47 10.76
N GLY A 217 21.61 15.77 9.83
CA GLY A 217 21.78 15.47 8.41
C GLY A 217 21.49 14.01 7.99
N ASP A 218 21.12 13.14 8.94
CA ASP A 218 20.74 11.75 8.62
C ASP A 218 19.27 11.66 8.18
N LEU A 219 19.06 11.73 6.87
CA LEU A 219 17.73 11.61 6.27
C LEU A 219 17.10 10.25 6.53
N LEU A 220 17.87 9.15 6.45
CA LEU A 220 17.31 7.81 6.62
C LEU A 220 16.86 7.59 8.07
N GLN A 221 17.58 8.13 9.05
CA GLN A 221 17.14 8.09 10.44
C GLN A 221 15.82 8.86 10.64
N VAL A 222 15.69 10.06 10.06
CA VAL A 222 14.43 10.82 10.09
C VAL A 222 13.28 10.01 9.49
N ILE A 223 13.50 9.34 8.35
CA ILE A 223 12.47 8.47 7.74
C ILE A 223 12.06 7.35 8.71
N ALA A 224 13.01 6.61 9.29
CA ALA A 224 12.70 5.51 10.21
C ALA A 224 11.91 5.99 11.44
N THR A 225 12.32 7.10 12.04
CA THR A 225 11.59 7.70 13.17
C THR A 225 10.17 8.09 12.75
N TRP A 226 10.01 8.78 11.63
CA TRP A 226 8.70 9.24 11.16
C TRP A 226 7.76 8.11 10.74
N ARG A 227 8.28 6.98 10.25
CA ARG A 227 7.47 5.78 10.00
C ARG A 227 6.97 5.17 11.30
N THR A 228 7.85 5.04 12.29
CA THR A 228 7.48 4.55 13.63
C THR A 228 6.41 5.45 14.27
N GLU A 229 6.53 6.77 14.11
CA GLU A 229 5.59 7.78 14.60
C GLU A 229 4.35 7.98 13.68
N ARG A 230 4.23 7.24 12.57
CA ARG A 230 3.13 7.36 11.58
C ARG A 230 2.88 8.79 11.07
N ARG A 231 3.96 9.50 10.76
CA ARG A 231 3.93 10.92 10.37
C ARG A 231 3.75 11.17 8.87
N PHE A 232 4.01 10.18 8.04
CA PHE A 232 3.86 10.29 6.58
C PHE A 232 2.39 10.35 6.19
N ALA A 233 2.01 11.42 5.47
CA ALA A 233 0.65 11.61 4.99
C ALA A 233 0.28 10.58 3.91
N VAL A 234 1.23 10.17 3.07
CA VAL A 234 1.00 9.14 2.04
C VAL A 234 0.69 7.76 2.65
N GLU A 235 1.19 7.48 3.85
CA GLU A 235 0.96 6.21 4.54
C GLU A 235 -0.28 6.24 5.45
N ARG A 236 -0.99 7.36 5.55
CA ARG A 236 -2.19 7.48 6.39
C ARG A 236 -3.43 6.93 5.68
N PRO A 237 -4.36 6.28 6.40
CA PRO A 237 -5.67 5.93 5.86
C PRO A 237 -6.43 7.18 5.40
N LEU A 238 -7.11 7.11 4.24
CA LEU A 238 -7.90 8.25 3.73
C LEU A 238 -9.11 8.59 4.60
N LEU A 239 -9.61 7.64 5.38
CA LEU A 239 -10.71 7.87 6.34
C LEU A 239 -10.34 8.88 7.44
N ALA A 240 -9.05 9.21 7.60
CA ALA A 240 -8.60 10.24 8.52
C ALA A 240 -8.82 11.67 7.98
N ASP A 241 -9.14 11.84 6.70
CA ASP A 241 -9.37 13.14 6.08
C ASP A 241 -10.87 13.51 6.15
N VAL A 242 -11.18 14.76 6.48
CA VAL A 242 -12.57 15.25 6.61
C VAL A 242 -13.29 15.18 5.26
N THR A 243 -14.45 14.53 5.22
CA THR A 243 -15.28 14.43 4.02
C THR A 243 -15.61 15.83 3.48
N PRO A 244 -15.31 16.13 2.21
CA PRO A 244 -15.59 17.46 1.67
C PRO A 244 -17.09 17.74 1.56
N SER A 245 -17.47 19.03 1.52
CA SER A 245 -18.89 19.37 1.35
C SER A 245 -19.41 18.96 -0.04
N PRO A 246 -20.59 18.31 -0.16
CA PRO A 246 -21.12 17.83 -1.44
C PRO A 246 -21.21 18.90 -2.53
N ARG A 247 -21.51 20.15 -2.14
CA ARG A 247 -21.58 21.30 -3.07
C ARG A 247 -20.24 21.58 -3.77
N ARG A 248 -19.11 21.43 -3.08
CA ARG A 248 -17.76 21.66 -3.64
C ARG A 248 -17.30 20.54 -4.56
N ILE A 249 -17.79 19.33 -4.33
CA ILE A 249 -17.57 18.19 -5.22
C ILE A 249 -18.38 18.42 -6.50
N ALA A 250 -19.67 18.72 -6.37
CA ALA A 250 -20.58 18.92 -7.50
C ALA A 250 -20.08 19.98 -8.50
N SER A 251 -19.48 21.08 -8.04
CA SER A 251 -18.94 22.13 -8.92
C SER A 251 -17.74 21.66 -9.78
N ARG A 252 -17.04 20.60 -9.38
CA ARG A 252 -15.89 20.03 -10.11
C ARG A 252 -16.26 18.86 -11.02
N VAL A 253 -17.34 18.16 -10.75
CA VAL A 253 -17.74 16.96 -11.50
C VAL A 253 -17.96 17.27 -12.98
N ARG A 254 -18.64 18.38 -13.31
CA ARG A 254 -18.94 18.72 -14.72
C ARG A 254 -17.69 18.96 -15.58
N PRO A 255 -16.73 19.82 -15.21
CA PRO A 255 -15.50 19.97 -16.00
C PRO A 255 -14.66 18.68 -16.03
N MET A 256 -14.64 17.91 -14.93
CA MET A 256 -13.93 16.63 -14.86
C MET A 256 -14.52 15.61 -15.84
N LEU A 257 -15.84 15.50 -15.88
CA LEU A 257 -16.57 14.63 -16.78
C LEU A 257 -16.28 14.98 -18.23
N ALA A 258 -16.31 16.25 -18.60
CA ALA A 258 -15.97 16.69 -19.96
C ALA A 258 -14.54 16.31 -20.36
N ALA A 259 -13.57 16.47 -19.44
CA ALA A 259 -12.18 16.09 -19.68
C ALA A 259 -12.01 14.58 -19.86
N ILE A 260 -12.67 13.77 -19.01
CA ILE A 260 -12.66 12.31 -19.11
C ILE A 260 -13.33 11.84 -20.40
N GLU A 261 -14.48 12.41 -20.75
CA GLU A 261 -15.20 12.06 -21.99
C GLU A 261 -14.38 12.40 -23.24
N LEU A 262 -13.65 13.53 -23.23
CA LEU A 262 -12.73 13.91 -24.30
C LEU A 262 -11.55 12.94 -24.40
N ALA A 263 -10.90 12.62 -23.27
CA ALA A 263 -9.80 11.68 -23.21
C ALA A 263 -10.20 10.28 -23.68
N ALA A 264 -11.37 9.79 -23.27
CA ALA A 264 -11.89 8.48 -23.66
C ALA A 264 -12.18 8.36 -25.16
N ARG A 265 -12.49 9.48 -25.84
CA ARG A 265 -12.71 9.55 -27.30
C ARG A 265 -11.43 9.78 -28.09
N THR A 266 -10.30 9.98 -27.43
CA THR A 266 -9.03 10.26 -28.09
C THR A 266 -8.51 9.01 -28.80
N ARG A 267 -8.67 9.00 -30.12
CA ARG A 267 -8.05 8.03 -31.04
C ARG A 267 -6.75 8.61 -31.56
N ASP A 268 -5.71 8.61 -30.72
CA ASP A 268 -4.42 9.11 -31.18
C ASP A 268 -3.72 8.02 -31.99
N SER A 269 -3.91 8.03 -33.31
CA SER A 269 -3.16 7.21 -34.28
C SER A 269 -1.85 7.86 -34.71
N LEU A 270 -1.61 9.12 -34.32
CA LEU A 270 -0.46 9.93 -34.74
C LEU A 270 0.63 10.04 -33.66
N TYR A 271 0.33 9.68 -32.42
CA TYR A 271 1.32 9.45 -31.36
C TYR A 271 1.39 7.96 -31.02
N VAL A 272 2.17 7.20 -31.79
CA VAL A 272 2.78 5.99 -31.23
C VAL A 272 3.82 6.48 -30.22
N GLU A 273 3.37 6.86 -29.04
CA GLU A 273 4.27 7.03 -27.91
C GLU A 273 5.02 5.70 -27.78
N ARG A 274 6.35 5.77 -27.93
CA ARG A 274 7.24 4.62 -27.82
C ARG A 274 6.80 3.85 -26.57
N PRO A 275 6.48 2.54 -26.65
CA PRO A 275 5.98 1.81 -25.48
C PRO A 275 6.90 2.10 -24.31
N LEU A 276 6.31 2.64 -23.24
CA LEU A 276 7.04 3.00 -22.03
C LEU A 276 7.90 1.80 -21.64
N ALA A 277 9.22 2.00 -21.60
CA ALA A 277 10.13 0.92 -21.24
C ALA A 277 9.67 0.33 -19.91
N ALA A 278 9.58 -1.00 -19.84
CA ALA A 278 9.17 -1.69 -18.62
C ALA A 278 9.94 -1.13 -17.41
N PRO A 279 9.26 -0.88 -16.27
CA PRO A 279 9.91 -0.33 -15.07
C PRO A 279 11.14 -1.14 -14.63
N MET A 280 11.12 -2.45 -14.89
CA MET A 280 12.26 -3.34 -14.69
C MET A 280 12.66 -4.03 -16.02
N PRO A 281 13.96 -4.08 -16.36
CA PRO A 281 14.44 -4.87 -17.49
C PRO A 281 14.20 -6.37 -17.32
N ALA A 282 13.91 -7.08 -18.42
CA ALA A 282 13.66 -8.53 -18.40
C ALA A 282 14.84 -9.36 -17.85
N SER A 283 16.08 -8.92 -18.07
CA SER A 283 17.28 -9.57 -17.51
C SER A 283 17.28 -9.56 -15.97
N ALA A 284 16.86 -8.44 -15.36
CA ALA A 284 16.70 -8.34 -13.91
C ALA A 284 15.51 -9.18 -13.41
N ALA A 285 14.41 -9.24 -14.17
CA ALA A 285 13.27 -10.11 -13.86
C ALA A 285 13.69 -11.59 -13.81
N ASN A 286 14.47 -12.04 -14.80
CA ASN A 286 14.95 -13.41 -14.88
C ASN A 286 15.91 -13.76 -13.74
N ALA A 287 16.82 -12.83 -13.38
CA ALA A 287 17.69 -13.02 -12.23
C ALA A 287 16.91 -13.08 -10.90
N MET A 288 15.87 -12.26 -10.74
CA MET A 288 14.96 -12.33 -9.59
C MET A 288 14.20 -13.67 -9.53
N ALA A 289 13.75 -14.20 -10.67
CA ALA A 289 13.04 -15.50 -10.74
C ALA A 289 13.87 -16.64 -10.15
N LEU A 290 15.17 -16.66 -10.45
CA LEU A 290 16.11 -17.65 -9.90
C LEU A 290 16.34 -17.48 -8.39
N LEU A 291 16.23 -16.27 -7.85
CA LEU A 291 16.37 -16.01 -6.42
C LEU A 291 15.10 -16.38 -5.64
N ILE A 292 13.93 -16.03 -6.20
CA ILE A 292 12.64 -16.25 -5.55
C ILE A 292 12.36 -17.73 -5.39
N SER A 293 12.76 -18.60 -6.32
CA SER A 293 12.62 -20.06 -6.16
C SER A 293 13.31 -20.62 -4.90
N VAL A 294 14.23 -19.88 -4.27
CA VAL A 294 14.98 -20.27 -3.08
C VAL A 294 14.58 -19.45 -1.83
N ARG A 295 14.14 -18.20 -2.00
CA ARG A 295 13.82 -17.26 -0.90
C ARG A 295 12.57 -16.43 -1.20
N THR A 296 11.45 -17.10 -1.44
CA THR A 296 10.16 -16.46 -1.69
C THR A 296 9.70 -15.63 -0.49
N ARG A 297 9.09 -14.45 -0.75
CA ARG A 297 8.32 -13.72 0.26
C ARG A 297 6.91 -14.33 0.42
N PRO A 298 6.30 -14.24 1.61
CA PRO A 298 4.92 -14.67 1.83
C PRO A 298 3.96 -14.06 0.81
N ALA A 299 2.87 -14.77 0.53
CA ALA A 299 1.82 -14.24 -0.32
C ALA A 299 1.20 -12.99 0.31
N GLN A 300 0.97 -11.97 -0.51
CA GLN A 300 0.29 -10.73 -0.15
C GLN A 300 -1.14 -10.77 -0.72
N PRO A 301 -2.15 -10.81 0.15
CA PRO A 301 -3.57 -10.85 -0.20
C PRO A 301 -3.98 -9.80 -1.23
N GLN A 302 -3.49 -8.57 -1.06
CA GLN A 302 -3.78 -7.43 -1.93
C GLN A 302 -3.31 -7.70 -3.37
N VAL A 303 -2.15 -8.33 -3.55
CA VAL A 303 -1.65 -8.73 -4.87
C VAL A 303 -2.51 -9.83 -5.47
N ARG A 304 -2.86 -10.84 -4.68
CA ARG A 304 -3.70 -11.96 -5.13
C ARG A 304 -5.09 -11.51 -5.57
N LEU A 305 -5.72 -10.62 -4.80
CA LEU A 305 -7.05 -10.07 -5.10
C LEU A 305 -7.01 -9.20 -6.35
N SER A 306 -6.03 -8.29 -6.46
CA SER A 306 -5.92 -7.40 -7.62
C SER A 306 -5.63 -8.13 -8.92
N VAL A 307 -4.97 -9.27 -8.85
CA VAL A 307 -4.84 -10.19 -9.98
C VAL A 307 -6.20 -10.73 -10.44
N LEU A 308 -7.09 -11.10 -9.52
CA LEU A 308 -8.46 -11.52 -9.84
C LEU A 308 -9.29 -10.34 -10.37
N ASP A 309 -9.17 -9.17 -9.74
CA ASP A 309 -9.88 -7.96 -10.16
C ASP A 309 -9.50 -7.55 -11.59
N ALA A 310 -8.24 -7.72 -11.99
CA ALA A 310 -7.80 -7.46 -13.36
C ALA A 310 -8.58 -8.28 -14.40
N VAL A 311 -8.95 -9.53 -14.08
CA VAL A 311 -9.81 -10.37 -14.94
C VAL A 311 -11.24 -9.87 -14.94
N VAL A 312 -11.75 -9.40 -13.79
CA VAL A 312 -13.12 -8.90 -13.65
C VAL A 312 -13.36 -7.62 -14.47
N VAL A 313 -12.37 -6.72 -14.49
CA VAL A 313 -12.44 -5.44 -15.21
C VAL A 313 -12.18 -5.57 -16.71
N ALA A 314 -11.68 -6.72 -17.17
CA ALA A 314 -11.39 -6.96 -18.57
C ALA A 314 -12.65 -6.91 -19.44
N ALA A 315 -12.55 -6.20 -20.57
CA ALA A 315 -13.62 -6.12 -21.56
C ALA A 315 -13.89 -7.49 -22.21
N ASP A 316 -12.84 -8.28 -22.45
CA ASP A 316 -12.94 -9.68 -22.87
C ASP A 316 -12.52 -10.62 -21.73
N ARG A 317 -13.49 -11.07 -20.95
CA ARG A 317 -13.27 -12.00 -19.85
C ARG A 317 -12.79 -13.38 -20.30
N ARG A 318 -13.11 -13.81 -21.54
CA ARG A 318 -12.67 -15.11 -22.05
C ARG A 318 -11.18 -15.06 -22.36
N ALA A 319 -10.72 -14.01 -23.04
CA ALA A 319 -9.30 -13.77 -23.27
C ALA A 319 -8.53 -13.56 -21.95
N ALA A 320 -9.09 -12.80 -21.01
CA ALA A 320 -8.48 -12.58 -19.70
C ALA A 320 -8.40 -13.84 -18.82
N SER A 321 -9.28 -14.82 -19.06
CA SER A 321 -9.28 -16.11 -18.37
C SER A 321 -8.53 -17.20 -19.15
N ALA A 322 -7.86 -16.85 -20.25
CA ALA A 322 -7.10 -17.82 -21.03
C ALA A 322 -6.01 -18.48 -20.17
N PRO A 323 -5.69 -19.78 -20.36
CA PRO A 323 -4.77 -20.51 -19.48
C PRO A 323 -3.42 -19.83 -19.27
N ARG A 324 -2.86 -19.22 -20.32
CA ARG A 324 -1.58 -18.49 -20.26
C ARG A 324 -1.67 -17.22 -19.41
N VAL A 325 -2.76 -16.46 -19.52
CA VAL A 325 -2.99 -15.25 -18.70
C VAL A 325 -3.17 -15.66 -17.24
N ASN A 326 -4.03 -16.65 -16.99
CA ASN A 326 -4.29 -17.15 -15.65
C ASN A 326 -3.02 -17.71 -14.99
N GLN A 327 -2.18 -18.46 -15.72
CA GLN A 327 -0.92 -18.97 -15.20
C GLN A 327 0.05 -17.83 -14.82
N MET A 328 0.21 -16.82 -15.68
CA MET A 328 1.03 -15.65 -15.37
C MET A 328 0.51 -14.94 -14.11
N LEU A 329 -0.78 -14.65 -14.08
CA LEU A 329 -1.45 -13.93 -13.00
C LEU A 329 -1.36 -14.70 -11.66
N LEU A 330 -1.65 -16.00 -11.66
CA LEU A 330 -1.55 -16.85 -10.47
C LEU A 330 -0.12 -17.11 -10.01
N SER A 331 0.90 -16.85 -10.84
CA SER A 331 2.29 -16.87 -10.39
C SER A 331 2.66 -15.63 -9.56
N ALA A 332 1.94 -14.51 -9.75
CA ALA A 332 2.08 -13.33 -8.92
C ALA A 332 1.36 -13.54 -7.58
N SER A 333 2.16 -13.59 -6.52
CA SER A 333 1.67 -13.80 -5.15
C SER A 333 2.04 -12.67 -4.20
N ASN A 334 3.00 -11.84 -4.56
CA ASN A 334 3.48 -10.69 -3.80
C ASN A 334 4.07 -9.60 -4.74
N GLU A 335 4.44 -8.46 -4.17
CA GLU A 335 4.96 -7.29 -4.90
C GLU A 335 6.14 -7.63 -5.84
N GLU A 336 7.05 -8.51 -5.42
CA GLU A 336 8.23 -8.87 -6.22
C GLU A 336 7.85 -9.72 -7.43
N THR A 337 7.02 -10.75 -7.21
CA THR A 337 6.52 -11.61 -8.29
C THR A 337 5.61 -10.87 -9.27
N LEU A 338 4.84 -9.87 -8.81
CA LEU A 338 3.99 -9.07 -9.68
C LEU A 338 4.81 -8.15 -10.59
N ILE A 339 5.84 -7.48 -10.06
CA ILE A 339 6.74 -6.65 -10.87
C ILE A 339 7.55 -7.50 -11.86
N MET A 340 7.91 -8.72 -11.49
CA MET A 340 8.51 -9.65 -12.44
C MET A 340 7.55 -10.02 -13.57
N ALA A 341 6.31 -10.39 -13.25
CA ALA A 341 5.30 -10.70 -14.25
C ALA A 341 5.08 -9.52 -15.21
N LEU A 342 5.00 -8.30 -14.67
CA LEU A 342 4.93 -7.07 -15.47
C LEU A 342 6.14 -6.90 -16.39
N ALA A 343 7.35 -7.13 -15.89
CA ALA A 343 8.58 -6.98 -16.66
C ALA A 343 8.72 -8.03 -17.77
N THR A 344 8.38 -9.29 -17.50
CA THR A 344 8.46 -10.38 -18.48
C THR A 344 7.37 -10.29 -19.55
N SER A 345 6.24 -9.67 -19.22
CA SER A 345 5.08 -9.56 -20.11
C SER A 345 5.00 -8.23 -20.86
N ALA A 346 5.92 -7.29 -20.61
CA ALA A 346 5.84 -5.93 -21.14
C ALA A 346 5.81 -5.82 -22.67
N ARG A 347 6.30 -6.84 -23.40
CA ARG A 347 6.29 -6.88 -24.87
C ARG A 347 5.12 -7.67 -25.46
N ASP A 348 4.34 -8.35 -24.62
CA ASP A 348 3.21 -9.17 -25.05
C ASP A 348 1.94 -8.31 -25.03
N THR A 349 1.25 -8.23 -26.16
CA THR A 349 0.09 -7.34 -26.36
C THR A 349 -1.14 -7.77 -25.57
N THR A 350 -1.16 -9.01 -25.04
CA THR A 350 -2.24 -9.51 -24.19
C THR A 350 -1.83 -9.52 -22.72
N LEU A 351 -0.65 -10.06 -22.42
CA LEU A 351 -0.19 -10.21 -21.04
C LEU A 351 0.28 -8.88 -20.42
N GLY A 352 0.87 -7.99 -21.21
CA GLY A 352 1.38 -6.70 -20.76
C GLY A 352 0.27 -5.81 -20.15
N PRO A 353 -0.84 -5.57 -20.86
CA PRO A 353 -2.01 -4.88 -20.32
C PRO A 353 -2.56 -5.51 -19.03
N MET A 354 -2.72 -6.84 -19.02
CA MET A 354 -3.23 -7.57 -17.84
C MET A 354 -2.32 -7.40 -16.62
N ALA A 355 -1.00 -7.51 -16.80
CA ALA A 355 -0.05 -7.30 -15.72
C ALA A 355 -0.02 -5.84 -15.25
N ALA A 356 -0.19 -4.88 -16.16
CA ALA A 356 -0.26 -3.46 -15.83
C ALA A 356 -1.53 -3.13 -15.03
N ALA A 357 -2.69 -3.66 -15.45
CA ALA A 357 -3.96 -3.52 -14.72
C ALA A 357 -3.87 -4.16 -13.32
N ALA A 358 -3.37 -5.38 -13.22
CA ALA A 358 -3.15 -6.04 -11.92
C ALA A 358 -2.19 -5.25 -11.02
N THR A 359 -1.11 -4.68 -11.59
CA THR A 359 -0.17 -3.84 -10.83
C THR A 359 -0.84 -2.56 -10.33
N LEU A 360 -1.62 -1.88 -11.17
CA LEU A 360 -2.33 -0.65 -10.81
C LEU A 360 -3.37 -0.90 -9.70
N LEU A 361 -4.16 -1.96 -9.83
CA LEU A 361 -5.15 -2.35 -8.82
C LEU A 361 -4.46 -2.78 -7.51
N ALA A 362 -3.33 -3.51 -7.62
CA ALA A 362 -2.55 -3.92 -6.45
C ALA A 362 -2.00 -2.71 -5.71
N THR A 363 -1.49 -1.69 -6.43
CA THR A 363 -1.03 -0.43 -5.83
C THR A 363 -2.10 0.21 -4.94
N GLN A 364 -3.37 0.24 -5.37
CA GLN A 364 -4.48 0.72 -4.54
C GLN A 364 -4.70 -0.16 -3.30
N GLY A 365 -4.77 -1.49 -3.46
CA GLY A 365 -5.00 -2.41 -2.33
C GLY A 365 -3.86 -2.39 -1.30
N MET A 366 -2.62 -2.29 -1.77
CA MET A 366 -1.39 -2.29 -0.98
C MET A 366 -1.29 -1.11 0.00
N ARG A 367 -2.13 -0.09 -0.13
CA ARG A 367 -2.24 0.99 0.86
C ARG A 367 -2.54 0.49 2.26
N THR A 368 -3.27 -0.62 2.38
CA THR A 368 -3.56 -1.28 3.66
C THR A 368 -2.30 -1.81 4.36
N LEU A 369 -1.20 -2.00 3.61
CA LEU A 369 0.09 -2.44 4.12
C LEU A 369 1.12 -1.30 4.19
N SER A 370 0.75 -0.05 3.89
CA SER A 370 1.71 1.08 3.85
C SER A 370 2.41 1.33 5.18
N GLN A 371 1.77 1.00 6.31
CA GLN A 371 2.34 1.16 7.66
C GLN A 371 2.92 -0.14 8.22
N GLU A 372 2.93 -1.23 7.45
CA GLU A 372 3.50 -2.50 7.87
C GLU A 372 5.00 -2.34 8.17
N ALA A 373 5.45 -2.97 9.26
CA ALA A 373 6.87 -3.08 9.57
C ALA A 373 7.55 -4.01 8.55
N PRO A 374 8.79 -3.71 8.12
CA PRO A 374 9.55 -4.58 7.22
C PRO A 374 9.58 -6.03 7.69
N PHE A 375 9.39 -6.95 6.75
CA PHE A 375 9.60 -8.38 6.95
C PHE A 375 10.51 -8.93 5.86
N HIS A 376 11.49 -9.74 6.25
CA HIS A 376 12.32 -10.49 5.33
C HIS A 376 12.30 -11.98 5.69
N PRO A 377 12.05 -12.88 4.73
CA PRO A 377 12.10 -14.32 4.99
C PRO A 377 13.45 -14.73 5.60
N GLY A 378 13.41 -15.54 6.67
CA GLY A 378 14.62 -16.06 7.31
C GLY A 378 15.34 -15.11 8.26
N THR A 379 14.88 -13.86 8.44
CA THR A 379 15.29 -13.06 9.60
C THR A 379 14.47 -13.50 10.81
N LEU A 380 15.12 -13.79 11.94
CA LEU A 380 14.49 -14.25 13.18
C LEU A 380 13.39 -13.26 13.63
N ALA A 381 12.16 -13.57 13.26
CA ALA A 381 10.95 -12.96 13.82
C ALA A 381 10.37 -13.87 14.91
N LEU A 382 9.50 -13.30 15.75
CA LEU A 382 8.72 -13.98 16.78
C LEU A 382 8.33 -15.40 16.34
N ARG A 383 8.77 -16.41 17.11
CA ARG A 383 8.47 -17.80 16.79
C ARG A 383 6.97 -18.06 16.98
N PRO A 384 6.32 -18.88 16.13
CA PRO A 384 4.88 -19.13 16.24
C PRO A 384 4.44 -19.69 17.60
N ASP A 385 5.24 -20.54 18.23
CA ASP A 385 5.01 -21.08 19.58
C ASP A 385 4.96 -19.97 20.64
N VAL A 386 5.84 -18.98 20.54
CA VAL A 386 5.85 -17.80 21.44
C VAL A 386 4.58 -16.96 21.23
N VAL A 387 4.14 -16.78 19.99
CA VAL A 387 2.90 -16.05 19.70
C VAL A 387 1.68 -16.79 20.26
N ALA A 388 1.59 -18.10 20.04
CA ALA A 388 0.49 -18.91 20.55
C ALA A 388 0.40 -18.86 22.08
N ALA A 389 1.53 -19.03 22.77
CA ALA A 389 1.61 -18.93 24.22
C ALA A 389 1.24 -17.53 24.73
N ARG A 390 1.76 -16.46 24.11
CA ARG A 390 1.46 -15.06 24.47
C ARG A 390 -0.03 -14.74 24.39
N LEU A 391 -0.71 -15.27 23.37
CA LEU A 391 -2.12 -15.01 23.12
C LEU A 391 -3.06 -16.00 23.83
N GLY A 392 -2.52 -17.07 24.42
CA GLY A 392 -3.30 -18.13 25.06
C GLY A 392 -4.10 -18.98 24.08
N LEU A 393 -3.64 -19.10 22.83
CA LEU A 393 -4.34 -19.89 21.80
C LEU A 393 -4.36 -21.37 22.18
N ALA A 394 -5.44 -22.09 21.83
CA ALA A 394 -5.47 -23.54 21.96
C ALA A 394 -4.48 -24.18 20.97
N SER A 395 -4.41 -23.64 19.76
CA SER A 395 -3.43 -24.05 18.76
C SER A 395 -3.15 -22.94 17.74
N LEU A 396 -1.94 -22.92 17.22
CA LEU A 396 -1.53 -22.15 16.04
C LEU A 396 -0.77 -23.09 15.11
N THR A 397 -1.41 -23.49 14.01
CA THR A 397 -0.89 -24.52 13.10
C THR A 397 -0.79 -24.01 11.68
N PHE A 398 0.08 -24.67 10.90
CA PHE A 398 0.34 -24.33 9.51
C PHE A 398 0.16 -25.58 8.66
N GLY A 399 -0.59 -25.45 7.57
CA GLY A 399 -0.78 -26.47 6.56
C GLY A 399 0.54 -26.84 5.87
N ARG A 400 0.54 -27.97 5.17
CA ARG A 400 1.75 -28.53 4.52
C ARG A 400 2.34 -27.61 3.44
N ASP A 401 1.49 -26.82 2.81
CA ASP A 401 1.87 -25.92 1.73
C ASP A 401 2.44 -24.57 2.23
N VAL A 402 2.56 -24.39 3.56
CA VAL A 402 3.13 -23.17 4.15
C VAL A 402 4.62 -23.36 4.43
N PRO A 403 5.52 -22.68 3.69
CA PRO A 403 6.95 -22.77 3.95
C PRO A 403 7.31 -22.37 5.38
N ALA A 404 8.20 -23.12 6.04
CA ALA A 404 8.63 -22.85 7.41
C ALA A 404 9.19 -21.42 7.58
N SER A 405 9.86 -20.89 6.55
CA SER A 405 10.37 -19.52 6.52
C SER A 405 9.29 -18.43 6.50
N TRP A 406 8.03 -18.77 6.21
CA TRP A 406 6.88 -17.87 6.18
C TRP A 406 6.06 -17.92 7.47
N GLN A 407 6.13 -19.00 8.24
CA GLN A 407 5.31 -19.17 9.45
C GLN A 407 5.48 -18.03 10.46
N PRO A 408 6.70 -17.51 10.74
CA PRO A 408 6.86 -16.36 11.63
C PRO A 408 6.15 -15.09 11.14
N TYR A 409 6.04 -14.89 9.83
CA TYR A 409 5.30 -13.76 9.26
C TYR A 409 3.82 -13.87 9.60
N TYR A 410 3.18 -15.00 9.27
CA TYR A 410 1.76 -15.19 9.52
C TYR A 410 1.40 -15.16 11.02
N ALA A 411 2.27 -15.72 11.88
CA ALA A 411 2.11 -15.62 13.32
C ALA A 411 2.18 -14.16 13.80
N ARG A 412 3.13 -13.37 13.30
CA ARG A 412 3.27 -11.94 13.61
C ARG A 412 2.07 -11.13 13.13
N GLU A 413 1.59 -11.37 11.91
CA GLU A 413 0.41 -10.68 11.37
C GLU A 413 -0.84 -10.99 12.21
N PHE A 414 -1.05 -12.25 12.59
CA PHE A 414 -2.15 -12.63 13.48
C PHE A 414 -2.07 -11.94 14.85
N ALA A 415 -0.88 -11.97 15.47
CA ALA A 415 -0.61 -11.25 16.70
C ALA A 415 -0.94 -9.76 16.60
N SER A 416 -0.52 -9.14 15.49
CA SER A 416 -0.73 -7.72 15.25
C SER A 416 -2.21 -7.39 15.04
N ALA A 417 -2.98 -8.29 14.41
CA ALA A 417 -4.43 -8.16 14.27
C ALA A 417 -5.15 -8.23 15.62
N VAL A 418 -4.76 -9.19 16.47
CA VAL A 418 -5.28 -9.31 17.84
C VAL A 418 -4.97 -8.07 18.67
N ASP A 419 -3.73 -7.57 18.62
CA ASP A 419 -3.30 -6.39 19.37
C ASP A 419 -4.03 -5.13 18.90
N ALA A 420 -4.21 -4.96 17.58
CA ALA A 420 -5.00 -3.88 17.00
C ALA A 420 -6.47 -3.95 17.44
N LEU A 421 -7.07 -5.14 17.41
CA LEU A 421 -8.47 -5.34 17.81
C LEU A 421 -8.68 -5.04 19.30
N ARG A 422 -7.74 -5.42 20.17
CA ARG A 422 -7.77 -5.10 21.61
C ARG A 422 -7.67 -3.62 21.92
N THR A 423 -7.13 -2.81 21.01
CA THR A 423 -7.14 -1.35 21.15
C THR A 423 -8.57 -0.80 21.08
N VAL A 424 -9.46 -1.45 20.31
CA VAL A 424 -10.87 -1.06 20.17
C VAL A 424 -11.78 -1.84 21.14
N PHE A 425 -11.48 -3.11 21.37
CA PHE A 425 -12.22 -4.00 22.28
C PHE A 425 -11.29 -4.55 23.37
N PRO A 426 -10.98 -3.78 24.43
CA PRO A 426 -10.00 -4.19 25.45
C PRO A 426 -10.34 -5.47 26.20
N ARG A 427 -11.62 -5.87 26.20
CA ARG A 427 -12.11 -7.10 26.85
C ARG A 427 -12.11 -8.33 25.94
N ALA A 428 -11.73 -8.18 24.66
CA ALA A 428 -11.66 -9.28 23.71
C ALA A 428 -10.64 -10.35 24.16
N SER A 429 -11.10 -11.60 24.34
CA SER A 429 -10.26 -12.73 24.75
C SER A 429 -10.28 -13.87 23.74
N PHE A 430 -9.15 -14.07 23.06
CA PHE A 430 -8.96 -15.16 22.09
C PHE A 430 -8.31 -16.39 22.73
N VAL A 431 -8.35 -16.49 24.07
CA VAL A 431 -7.83 -17.65 24.79
C VAL A 431 -8.63 -18.90 24.42
N GLY A 432 -7.92 -19.98 24.08
CA GLY A 432 -8.54 -21.24 23.64
C GLY A 432 -8.99 -21.27 22.18
N LEU A 433 -8.69 -20.23 21.39
CA LEU A 433 -8.97 -20.19 19.95
C LEU A 433 -8.02 -21.12 19.18
N ASN A 434 -8.54 -21.87 18.21
CA ASN A 434 -7.72 -22.62 17.25
C ASN A 434 -7.47 -21.79 16.00
N VAL A 435 -6.23 -21.71 15.53
CA VAL A 435 -5.86 -20.95 14.33
C VAL A 435 -5.07 -21.84 13.37
N ARG A 436 -5.52 -21.89 12.11
CA ARG A 436 -4.95 -22.73 11.05
C ARG A 436 -4.63 -21.89 9.82
N PHE A 437 -3.35 -21.83 9.44
CA PHE A 437 -2.90 -21.15 8.23
C PHE A 437 -2.70 -22.10 7.06
N GLY A 438 -3.06 -21.68 5.85
CA GLY A 438 -2.73 -22.37 4.59
C GLY A 438 -3.66 -23.51 4.17
N ASP A 439 -4.69 -23.81 4.97
CA ASP A 439 -5.75 -24.72 4.54
C ASP A 439 -6.69 -24.03 3.54
N ARG A 440 -7.22 -24.79 2.58
CA ARG A 440 -8.24 -24.29 1.66
C ARG A 440 -9.56 -24.15 2.42
N VAL A 441 -10.15 -22.96 2.37
CA VAL A 441 -11.55 -22.76 2.73
C VAL A 441 -12.44 -23.09 1.52
N LEU A 442 -13.72 -23.39 1.77
CA LEU A 442 -14.72 -23.63 0.71
C LEU A 442 -14.74 -22.46 -0.30
N SER A 443 -15.14 -22.76 -1.54
CA SER A 443 -14.99 -21.88 -2.71
C SER A 443 -15.52 -20.46 -2.47
N GLY A 444 -14.60 -19.48 -2.36
CA GLY A 444 -14.92 -18.05 -2.38
C GLY A 444 -14.65 -17.30 -1.07
N ALA A 445 -14.47 -18.00 0.06
CA ALA A 445 -14.17 -17.35 1.33
C ALA A 445 -12.69 -16.90 1.40
N LEU A 446 -12.42 -15.73 1.98
CA LEU A 446 -11.06 -15.22 2.23
C LEU A 446 -10.48 -15.71 3.56
N ALA A 447 -11.35 -16.13 4.47
CA ALA A 447 -11.09 -16.75 5.76
C ALA A 447 -12.41 -17.34 6.29
N VAL A 448 -12.36 -18.21 7.29
CA VAL A 448 -13.57 -18.78 7.92
C VAL A 448 -13.35 -18.99 9.42
N HIS A 449 -14.29 -18.53 10.23
CA HIS A 449 -14.49 -18.95 11.60
C HIS A 449 -15.54 -20.08 11.68
N ASP A 450 -15.15 -21.24 12.21
CA ASP A 450 -16.07 -22.32 12.56
C ASP A 450 -16.46 -22.21 14.05
N PRO A 451 -17.73 -21.87 14.37
CA PRO A 451 -18.16 -21.68 15.75
C PRO A 451 -18.28 -22.99 16.53
N ARG A 452 -18.40 -24.15 15.86
CA ARG A 452 -18.55 -25.45 16.52
C ARG A 452 -17.25 -25.93 17.12
N THR A 453 -16.15 -25.73 16.40
CA THR A 453 -14.81 -26.11 16.85
C THR A 453 -14.01 -24.93 17.39
N ARG A 454 -14.56 -23.71 17.28
CA ARG A 454 -13.91 -22.44 17.58
C ARG A 454 -12.55 -22.34 16.88
N THR A 455 -12.59 -22.48 15.55
CA THR A 455 -11.40 -22.55 14.69
C THR A 455 -11.44 -21.48 13.61
N LEU A 456 -10.36 -20.70 13.49
CA LEU A 456 -10.12 -19.82 12.34
C LEU A 456 -9.28 -20.58 11.31
N THR A 457 -9.78 -20.64 10.09
CA THR A 457 -9.07 -21.16 8.92
C THR A 457 -8.71 -20.00 8.00
N LEU A 458 -7.41 -19.78 7.84
CA LEU A 458 -6.83 -18.61 7.18
C LEU A 458 -5.98 -19.06 5.97
N PRO A 459 -6.52 -19.03 4.74
CA PRO A 459 -5.73 -19.20 3.52
C PRO A 459 -4.48 -18.30 3.47
N LEU A 460 -3.48 -18.67 2.68
CA LEU A 460 -2.26 -17.84 2.54
C LEU A 460 -2.51 -16.46 1.95
N ALA A 461 -3.65 -16.28 1.28
CA ALA A 461 -4.14 -15.02 0.73
C ALA A 461 -5.10 -14.28 1.69
N THR A 462 -5.16 -14.63 2.98
CA THR A 462 -5.95 -13.89 3.96
C THR A 462 -5.29 -12.57 4.37
N GLY A 463 -5.97 -11.45 4.11
CA GLY A 463 -5.57 -10.10 4.50
C GLY A 463 -5.73 -9.84 5.99
N PHE A 464 -4.97 -8.87 6.51
CA PHE A 464 -5.11 -8.38 7.90
C PHE A 464 -6.55 -8.00 8.26
N GLY A 465 -7.28 -7.34 7.34
CA GLY A 465 -8.68 -7.00 7.52
C GLY A 465 -9.60 -8.24 7.60
N ALA A 466 -9.33 -9.28 6.82
CA ALA A 466 -10.06 -10.54 6.88
C ALA A 466 -9.78 -11.28 8.20
N VAL A 467 -8.53 -11.28 8.69
CA VAL A 467 -8.23 -11.78 10.04
C VAL A 467 -9.04 -11.01 11.10
N GLY A 468 -9.06 -9.68 11.01
CA GLY A 468 -9.87 -8.85 11.90
C GLY A 468 -11.37 -9.19 11.85
N HIS A 469 -11.91 -9.42 10.65
CA HIS A 469 -13.29 -9.86 10.45
C HIS A 469 -13.59 -11.21 11.12
N GLU A 470 -12.73 -12.21 10.93
CA GLU A 470 -12.92 -13.52 11.61
C GLU A 470 -12.77 -13.43 13.12
N LEU A 471 -11.90 -12.55 13.63
CA LEU A 471 -11.81 -12.29 15.06
C LEU A 471 -13.09 -11.63 15.61
N MET A 472 -13.78 -10.82 14.80
CA MET A 472 -15.11 -10.31 15.17
C MET A 472 -16.16 -11.42 15.21
N HIS A 473 -16.07 -12.43 14.35
CA HIS A 473 -16.91 -13.63 14.47
C HIS A 473 -16.64 -14.41 15.76
N ASP A 474 -15.38 -14.51 16.22
CA ASP A 474 -15.09 -15.11 17.53
C ASP A 474 -15.67 -14.26 18.68
N LEU A 475 -15.71 -12.93 18.55
CA LEU A 475 -16.37 -12.06 19.54
C LEU A 475 -17.90 -12.24 19.55
N ASP A 476 -18.51 -12.45 18.39
CA ASP A 476 -19.93 -12.77 18.27
C ASP A 476 -20.23 -14.15 18.89
N TRP A 477 -19.32 -15.13 18.69
CA TRP A 477 -19.38 -16.43 19.35
C TRP A 477 -19.24 -16.32 20.88
N GLN A 478 -18.29 -15.52 21.38
CA GLN A 478 -18.14 -15.24 22.82
C GLN A 478 -19.41 -14.61 23.38
N SER A 479 -20.02 -13.68 22.65
CA SER A 479 -21.28 -13.04 23.04
C SER A 479 -22.43 -14.06 23.12
N ALA A 480 -22.48 -15.03 22.20
CA ALA A 480 -23.48 -16.10 22.23
C ALA A 480 -23.34 -16.99 23.46
N ARG A 481 -22.09 -17.34 23.81
CA ARG A 481 -21.78 -18.14 25.00
C ARG A 481 -22.11 -17.39 26.28
N ASP A 482 -21.60 -16.17 26.41
CA ASP A 482 -21.64 -15.42 27.67
C ASP A 482 -23.03 -14.86 27.99
N TYR A 483 -23.78 -14.40 26.98
CA TYR A 483 -25.11 -13.78 27.19
C TYR A 483 -26.29 -14.72 26.94
N ALA A 484 -26.12 -15.75 26.10
CA ALA A 484 -27.21 -16.65 25.74
C ALA A 484 -26.98 -18.11 26.19
N GLY A 485 -25.83 -18.42 26.78
CA GLY A 485 -25.49 -19.79 27.21
C GLY A 485 -25.44 -20.79 26.04
N ARG A 486 -25.19 -20.32 24.81
CA ARG A 486 -25.19 -21.15 23.61
C ARG A 486 -23.78 -21.29 23.05
N GLU A 487 -23.32 -22.52 22.95
CA GLU A 487 -22.08 -22.86 22.26
C GLU A 487 -22.33 -23.24 20.80
N GLY A 488 -21.31 -23.19 19.95
CA GLY A 488 -21.39 -23.65 18.57
C GLY A 488 -22.17 -22.75 17.61
N THR A 489 -22.48 -21.51 18.01
CA THR A 489 -23.32 -20.57 17.24
C THR A 489 -22.87 -19.11 17.46
N TYR A 490 -23.48 -18.18 16.75
CA TYR A 490 -23.25 -16.74 16.84
C TYR A 490 -24.42 -16.03 17.54
N ALA A 491 -24.17 -14.92 18.24
CA ALA A 491 -25.23 -14.15 18.87
C ALA A 491 -26.12 -13.49 17.82
N THR A 492 -25.52 -12.99 16.73
CA THR A 492 -26.25 -12.47 15.56
C THR A 492 -27.21 -13.50 14.95
N ASP A 493 -26.75 -14.75 14.76
CA ASP A 493 -27.59 -15.87 14.27
C ASP A 493 -28.75 -16.17 15.23
N ASN A 494 -28.48 -16.18 16.54
CA ASN A 494 -29.50 -16.42 17.57
C ASN A 494 -30.56 -15.30 17.61
N ALA A 495 -30.12 -14.05 17.48
CA ALA A 495 -30.98 -12.87 17.44
C ALA A 495 -31.87 -12.88 16.19
N TRP A 496 -31.30 -13.22 15.03
CA TRP A 496 -32.03 -13.31 13.75
C TRP A 496 -33.06 -14.44 13.73
N ARG A 497 -32.71 -15.63 14.23
CA ARG A 497 -33.60 -16.82 14.23
C ARG A 497 -34.70 -16.79 15.31
N GLY A 498 -34.86 -15.69 16.05
CA GLY A 498 -36.06 -15.46 16.86
C GLY A 498 -35.85 -15.21 18.35
N SER A 499 -34.62 -15.12 18.86
CA SER A 499 -34.38 -14.67 20.24
C SER A 499 -34.42 -13.13 20.32
N ARG A 500 -35.60 -12.54 20.11
CA ARG A 500 -35.85 -11.07 20.17
C ARG A 500 -35.53 -10.44 21.52
N THR A 501 -35.25 -11.25 22.55
CA THR A 501 -34.83 -10.83 23.89
C THR A 501 -33.36 -10.40 23.95
N GLN A 502 -32.55 -10.65 22.91
CA GLN A 502 -31.16 -10.22 22.89
C GLN A 502 -31.02 -8.73 22.52
N PRO A 503 -30.20 -7.95 23.24
CA PRO A 503 -30.02 -6.51 22.97
C PRO A 503 -29.58 -6.18 21.53
N ILE A 504 -28.93 -7.11 20.83
CA ILE A 504 -28.40 -6.92 19.47
C ILE A 504 -29.47 -7.08 18.36
N ALA A 505 -30.65 -7.64 18.67
CA ALA A 505 -31.68 -7.95 17.67
C ALA A 505 -32.25 -6.69 16.97
N ALA A 506 -32.52 -5.63 17.73
CA ALA A 506 -33.09 -4.39 17.18
C ALA A 506 -32.11 -3.59 16.30
N PRO A 507 -30.82 -3.43 16.68
CA PRO A 507 -29.81 -2.88 15.76
C PRO A 507 -29.64 -3.68 14.46
N LEU A 508 -29.61 -5.01 14.51
CA LEU A 508 -29.46 -5.86 13.33
C LEU A 508 -30.66 -5.74 12.37
N ALA A 509 -31.87 -5.70 12.92
CA ALA A 509 -33.08 -5.51 12.11
C ALA A 509 -33.02 -4.18 11.33
N ARG A 510 -32.55 -3.09 11.96
CA ARG A 510 -32.36 -1.80 11.28
C ARG A 510 -31.28 -1.83 10.22
N LEU A 511 -30.17 -2.55 10.43
CA LEU A 511 -29.11 -2.66 9.41
C LEU A 511 -29.61 -3.42 8.16
N ALA A 512 -30.44 -4.45 8.35
CA ALA A 512 -31.03 -5.21 7.25
C ALA A 512 -31.97 -4.37 6.35
N GLU A 513 -32.55 -3.29 6.87
CA GLU A 513 -33.39 -2.36 6.09
C GLU A 513 -32.61 -1.55 5.05
N PHE A 514 -31.28 -1.44 5.20
CA PHE A 514 -30.42 -0.65 4.30
C PHE A 514 -29.73 -1.46 3.20
N VAL A 515 -30.00 -2.77 3.09
CA VAL A 515 -29.42 -3.61 2.04
C VAL A 515 -30.07 -3.26 0.69
N PRO A 516 -29.31 -2.75 -0.31
CA PRO A 516 -29.89 -2.42 -1.61
C PRO A 516 -30.37 -3.68 -2.33
N VAL A 517 -31.60 -3.64 -2.84
CA VAL A 517 -32.30 -4.76 -3.53
C VAL A 517 -31.59 -5.26 -4.82
N GLY A 518 -30.45 -4.68 -5.20
CA GLY A 518 -29.77 -4.92 -6.48
C GLY A 518 -28.47 -5.75 -6.46
N LEU A 519 -27.97 -6.22 -5.30
CA LEU A 519 -26.70 -6.97 -5.21
C LEU A 519 -26.87 -8.50 -5.09
N THR A 520 -28.10 -9.02 -5.20
CA THR A 520 -28.38 -10.45 -5.13
C THR A 520 -28.16 -11.12 -6.49
N THR A 521 -26.90 -11.40 -6.83
CA THR A 521 -26.63 -12.45 -7.84
C THR A 521 -27.01 -13.80 -7.23
N ALA A 522 -27.67 -14.67 -8.01
CA ALA A 522 -28.21 -15.96 -7.56
C ALA A 522 -27.16 -16.91 -6.93
N ALA A 523 -25.86 -16.66 -7.14
CA ALA A 523 -24.76 -17.40 -6.53
C ALA A 523 -24.50 -17.03 -5.05
N TYR A 524 -24.84 -15.80 -4.63
CA TYR A 524 -24.74 -15.34 -3.23
C TYR A 524 -25.96 -15.73 -2.37
N ALA A 525 -27.04 -16.22 -3.00
CA ALA A 525 -28.35 -16.35 -2.36
C ALA A 525 -28.50 -17.51 -1.36
N VAL A 526 -27.54 -18.44 -1.28
CA VAL A 526 -27.63 -19.63 -0.42
C VAL A 526 -26.75 -19.53 0.83
N GLU A 527 -25.58 -18.90 0.75
CA GLU A 527 -24.68 -18.76 1.91
C GLU A 527 -24.72 -17.35 2.55
N ALA A 528 -24.97 -16.28 1.78
CA ALA A 528 -25.01 -14.90 2.27
C ALA A 528 -26.44 -14.42 2.58
N ARG A 529 -27.15 -15.11 3.49
CA ARG A 529 -28.38 -14.58 4.14
C ARG A 529 -28.11 -14.00 5.52
N ARG A 530 -26.88 -13.61 5.81
CA ARG A 530 -26.49 -13.00 7.08
C ARG A 530 -26.39 -11.49 6.90
N PRO A 531 -27.17 -10.67 7.64
CA PRO A 531 -27.07 -9.21 7.57
C PRO A 531 -25.68 -8.64 7.90
N ALA A 532 -24.82 -9.40 8.59
CA ALA A 532 -23.44 -9.03 8.89
C ALA A 532 -22.44 -9.35 7.76
N GLU A 533 -22.87 -10.11 6.74
CA GLU A 533 -22.06 -10.56 5.60
C GLU A 533 -22.61 -10.01 4.26
N LEU A 534 -23.64 -9.17 4.31
CA LEU A 534 -24.31 -8.52 3.17
C LEU A 534 -23.73 -7.13 2.87
#